data_AF-A0A2V7M0S5-F1
#
_entry.id   AF-A0A2V7M0S5-F1
#
_cell.length_a   1.000
_cell.length_b   1.000
_cell.length_c   1.000
_cell.angle_alpha   90.00
_cell.angle_beta   90.00
_cell.angle_gamma   90.00
#
_symmetry.space_group_name_H-M   'P 1'
#
loop_
_entity.id
_entity.type
_entity.pdbx_description
1 polymer ?
#
loop_
_entity_poly.entity_id
_entity_poly.type
_entity_poly.pdbx_seq_one_letter_code
_entity_poly.pdbx_strand_id
1 'polypeptide(L)'
;MFNAGQYFGAPQNYFLVDTAGIGGLAERGAYWLFVRYLVDRFSTDTSTVAANVVTRSLEQTARIGADNVSAATATPFDTLLKQWAFANYVSDLPGFAAPPKLRYTKWRFRTAFPVLNTRCSNRIPAAFPLDTAAHAYPASSISASGVLRAGSAGYYIAQQAPGEPEFILQVNGFDRLVFAPYSTLLGASVVPRLNVIRLQ
;
A
#
# COMPACT_ATOMS: atom_id res chain seq x y z
N MET A 1 -2.90 0.94 -15.18
CA MET A 1 -3.69 -0.10 -14.48
C MET A 1 -3.11 -1.50 -14.56
N PHE A 2 -2.58 -1.94 -15.70
CA PHE A 2 -1.84 -3.22 -15.78
C PHE A 2 -0.76 -3.34 -14.69
N ASN A 3 0.17 -2.39 -14.63
CA ASN A 3 1.24 -2.33 -13.63
C ASN A 3 0.73 -2.29 -12.17
N ALA A 4 -0.31 -1.50 -11.91
CA ALA A 4 -0.95 -1.45 -10.59
C ALA A 4 -1.57 -2.81 -10.22
N GLY A 5 -2.13 -3.52 -11.21
CA GLY A 5 -2.64 -4.87 -11.03
C GLY A 5 -1.55 -5.88 -10.71
N GLN A 6 -0.39 -5.78 -11.36
CA GLN A 6 0.78 -6.60 -11.03
C GLN A 6 1.25 -6.35 -9.59
N TYR A 7 1.33 -5.09 -9.16
CA TYR A 7 1.64 -4.75 -7.76
C TYR A 7 0.62 -5.34 -6.79
N PHE A 8 -0.68 -5.10 -7.01
CA PHE A 8 -1.74 -5.55 -6.11
C PHE A 8 -1.84 -7.07 -5.99
N GLY A 9 -1.36 -7.84 -6.98
CA GLY A 9 -1.36 -9.30 -6.91
C GLY A 9 -0.37 -9.87 -5.89
N ALA A 10 0.71 -9.15 -5.56
CA ALA A 10 1.66 -9.55 -4.52
C ALA A 10 2.43 -8.34 -3.97
N PRO A 11 1.79 -7.41 -3.26
CA PRO A 11 2.41 -6.14 -2.88
C PRO A 11 3.71 -6.33 -2.09
N GLN A 12 3.77 -7.35 -1.23
CA GLN A 12 4.92 -7.68 -0.40
C GLN A 12 6.21 -7.92 -1.19
N ASN A 13 6.10 -8.36 -2.45
CA ASN A 13 7.22 -8.74 -3.31
C ASN A 13 7.90 -7.55 -4.00
N TYR A 14 7.31 -6.36 -3.98
CA TYR A 14 7.76 -5.21 -4.76
C TYR A 14 8.14 -4.04 -3.86
N PHE A 15 9.23 -3.35 -4.21
CA PHE A 15 9.68 -2.18 -3.47
C PHE A 15 8.82 -0.96 -3.81
N LEU A 16 8.44 -0.19 -2.80
CA LEU A 16 8.04 1.22 -2.98
C LEU A 16 9.23 2.14 -2.80
N VAL A 17 10.12 1.81 -1.85
CA VAL A 17 11.33 2.57 -1.58
C VAL A 17 12.50 1.78 -2.15
N ASP A 18 12.86 2.11 -3.39
CA ASP A 18 14.02 1.53 -4.06
C ASP A 18 15.28 2.33 -3.73
N THR A 19 16.42 1.65 -3.69
CA THR A 19 17.73 2.25 -3.45
C THR A 19 18.43 2.66 -4.75
N ALA A 20 17.98 2.18 -5.92
CA ALA A 20 18.49 2.62 -7.22
C ALA A 20 17.56 2.27 -8.39
N GLY A 21 17.61 3.07 -9.46
CA GLY A 21 16.87 2.79 -10.70
C GLY A 21 15.40 3.17 -10.65
N ILE A 22 14.62 2.64 -11.60
CA ILE A 22 13.21 3.01 -11.82
C ILE A 22 12.24 1.84 -11.58
N GLY A 23 12.74 0.76 -10.97
CA GLY A 23 11.98 -0.48 -10.72
C GLY A 23 11.48 -1.21 -11.96
N GLY A 24 10.93 -2.41 -11.75
CA GLY A 24 10.17 -3.16 -12.73
C GLY A 24 8.76 -2.60 -12.92
N LEU A 25 7.94 -3.30 -13.71
CA LEU A 25 6.59 -2.83 -14.02
C LEU A 25 5.70 -2.75 -12.78
N ALA A 26 5.81 -3.72 -11.86
CA ALA A 26 5.02 -3.74 -10.64
C ALA A 26 5.44 -2.63 -9.67
N GLU A 27 6.74 -2.38 -9.48
CA GLU A 27 7.25 -1.26 -8.69
C GLU A 27 6.75 0.08 -9.23
N ARG A 28 6.77 0.27 -10.56
CA ARG A 28 6.16 1.48 -11.18
C ARG A 28 4.66 1.58 -10.93
N GLY A 29 3.98 0.44 -10.84
CA GLY A 29 2.59 0.36 -10.38
C GLY A 29 2.44 0.89 -8.96
N ALA A 30 3.30 0.44 -8.04
CA ALA A 30 3.36 0.91 -6.66
C ALA A 30 3.62 2.43 -6.58
N TYR A 31 4.60 2.93 -7.33
CA TYR A 31 4.95 4.37 -7.37
C TYR A 31 3.77 5.21 -7.83
N TRP A 32 3.10 4.80 -8.91
CA TRP A 32 1.93 5.51 -9.42
C TRP A 32 0.78 5.50 -8.41
N LEU A 33 0.52 4.35 -7.77
CA LEU A 33 -0.51 4.22 -6.73
C LEU A 33 -0.22 5.13 -5.54
N PHE A 34 1.03 5.18 -5.07
CA PHE A 34 1.42 6.02 -3.95
C PHE A 34 1.27 7.51 -4.28
N VAL A 35 1.77 7.96 -5.44
CA VAL A 35 1.58 9.36 -5.87
C VAL A 35 0.10 9.68 -6.06
N ARG A 36 -0.69 8.76 -6.63
CA ARG A 36 -2.15 8.93 -6.76
C ARG A 36 -2.82 9.10 -5.40
N TYR A 37 -2.43 8.30 -4.41
CA TYR A 37 -2.90 8.42 -3.03
C TYR A 37 -2.54 9.78 -2.42
N LEU A 38 -1.30 10.24 -2.58
CA LEU A 38 -0.90 11.57 -2.10
C LEU A 38 -1.75 12.68 -2.73
N VAL A 39 -1.95 12.62 -4.06
CA VAL A 39 -2.82 13.58 -4.76
C VAL A 39 -4.25 13.51 -4.23
N ASP A 40 -4.84 12.32 -4.11
CA ASP A 40 -6.22 12.17 -3.60
C ASP A 40 -6.40 12.67 -2.17
N ARG A 41 -5.34 12.65 -1.36
CA ARG A 41 -5.37 13.05 0.04
C ARG A 41 -5.08 14.53 0.27
N PHE A 42 -4.18 15.12 -0.50
CA PHE A 42 -3.64 16.46 -0.25
C PHE A 42 -4.06 17.49 -1.29
N SER A 43 -4.67 17.09 -2.41
CA SER A 43 -5.33 18.04 -3.30
C SER A 43 -6.59 18.61 -2.65
N THR A 44 -6.85 19.88 -2.90
CA THR A 44 -8.06 20.58 -2.40
C THR A 44 -9.35 20.04 -3.02
N ASP A 45 -9.28 19.48 -4.22
CA ASP A 45 -10.40 18.89 -4.95
C ASP A 45 -9.91 17.87 -6.01
N THR A 46 -10.84 17.35 -6.81
CA THR A 46 -10.57 16.36 -7.86
C THR A 46 -10.18 16.95 -9.23
N SER A 47 -9.94 18.25 -9.35
CA SER A 47 -9.51 18.87 -10.60
C SER A 47 -8.05 18.51 -10.93
N THR A 48 -7.68 18.65 -12.21
CA THR A 48 -6.28 18.51 -12.63
C THR A 48 -5.41 19.65 -12.07
N VAL A 49 -5.98 20.83 -11.88
CA VAL A 49 -5.27 21.99 -11.32
C VAL A 49 -4.83 21.70 -9.88
N ALA A 50 -5.74 21.23 -9.02
CA ALA A 50 -5.42 20.87 -7.64
C ALA A 50 -4.44 19.68 -7.57
N ALA A 51 -4.54 18.72 -8.49
CA ALA A 51 -3.58 17.63 -8.59
C ALA A 51 -2.17 18.12 -8.96
N ASN A 52 -2.06 19.08 -9.88
CA ASN A 52 -0.79 19.64 -10.32
C ASN A 52 -0.06 20.40 -9.21
N VAL A 53 -0.77 21.01 -8.26
CA VAL A 53 -0.15 21.66 -7.09
C VAL A 53 0.63 20.62 -6.26
N VAL A 54 0.00 19.48 -5.97
CA VAL A 54 0.64 18.40 -5.19
C VAL A 54 1.81 17.81 -5.96
N THR A 55 1.63 17.45 -7.24
CA THR A 55 2.72 16.83 -8.00
C THR A 55 3.89 17.78 -8.25
N ARG A 56 3.65 19.08 -8.46
CA ARG A 56 4.73 20.10 -8.54
C ARG A 56 5.47 20.25 -7.22
N SER A 57 4.78 20.20 -6.07
CA SER A 57 5.45 20.28 -4.77
C SER A 57 6.44 19.13 -4.53
N LEU A 58 6.17 17.96 -5.13
CA LEU A 58 7.05 16.79 -5.08
C LEU A 58 8.20 16.85 -6.10
N GLU A 59 8.08 17.66 -7.16
CA GLU A 59 9.05 17.71 -8.25
C GLU A 59 9.97 18.94 -8.19
N GLN A 60 9.43 20.10 -7.80
CA GLN A 60 10.14 21.38 -7.74
C GLN A 60 10.90 21.55 -6.43
N THR A 61 11.75 20.59 -6.09
CA THR A 61 12.55 20.60 -4.86
C THR A 61 13.85 19.80 -5.03
N ALA A 62 14.87 20.13 -4.23
CA ALA A 62 16.10 19.34 -4.14
C ALA A 62 15.98 18.14 -3.17
N ARG A 63 14.87 18.04 -2.41
CA ARG A 63 14.64 16.92 -1.51
C ARG A 63 14.28 15.67 -2.32
N ILE A 64 14.71 14.51 -1.84
CA ILE A 64 14.42 13.21 -2.47
C ILE A 64 13.74 12.25 -1.50
N GLY A 65 13.08 11.22 -2.04
CA GLY A 65 12.53 10.11 -1.27
C GLY A 65 11.58 10.54 -0.13
N ALA A 66 11.75 9.92 1.04
CA ALA A 66 10.90 10.12 2.21
C ALA A 66 10.90 11.57 2.72
N ASP A 67 12.04 12.26 2.64
CA ASP A 67 12.17 13.65 3.10
C ASP A 67 11.38 14.62 2.22
N ASN A 68 11.39 14.38 0.91
CA ASN A 68 10.59 15.16 -0.04
C ASN A 68 9.09 15.00 0.27
N VAL A 69 8.62 13.76 0.33
CA VAL A 69 7.22 13.46 0.58
C VAL A 69 6.76 14.03 1.92
N SER A 70 7.59 13.93 2.96
CA SER A 70 7.27 14.48 4.28
C SER A 70 7.18 16.01 4.26
N ALA A 71 8.10 16.67 3.57
CA ALA A 71 8.09 18.13 3.42
C ALA A 71 6.88 18.62 2.60
N ALA A 72 6.55 17.96 1.50
CA ALA A 72 5.45 18.34 0.60
C ALA A 72 4.06 18.17 1.26
N THR A 73 3.92 17.24 2.19
CA THR A 73 2.63 16.87 2.80
C THR A 73 2.49 17.29 4.26
N ALA A 74 3.57 17.83 4.85
CA ALA A 74 3.70 18.08 6.29
C ALA A 74 3.31 16.86 7.17
N THR A 75 3.46 15.64 6.64
CA THR A 75 3.13 14.38 7.32
C THR A 75 4.33 13.45 7.27
N PRO A 76 4.76 12.85 8.39
CA PRO A 76 5.85 11.89 8.39
C PRO A 76 5.64 10.75 7.37
N PHE A 77 6.67 10.44 6.58
CA PHE A 77 6.60 9.42 5.52
C PHE A 77 6.14 8.06 6.05
N ASP A 78 6.59 7.68 7.24
CA ASP A 78 6.23 6.42 7.88
C ASP A 78 4.73 6.34 8.21
N THR A 79 4.10 7.47 8.52
CA THR A 79 2.66 7.60 8.75
C THR A 79 1.89 7.50 7.44
N LEU A 80 2.38 8.16 6.39
CA LEU A 80 1.80 8.07 5.05
C LEU A 80 1.84 6.64 4.52
N LEU A 81 2.96 5.95 4.70
CA LEU A 81 3.14 4.58 4.23
C LEU A 81 2.15 3.62 4.90
N LYS A 82 1.96 3.72 6.21
CA LYS A 82 0.96 2.93 6.97
C LYS A 82 -0.46 3.16 6.46
N GLN A 83 -0.80 4.43 6.23
CA GLN A 83 -2.13 4.83 5.79
C GLN A 83 -2.39 4.44 4.33
N TRP A 84 -1.38 4.55 3.47
CA TRP A 84 -1.43 4.08 2.10
C TRP A 84 -1.58 2.56 2.01
N ALA A 85 -0.83 1.82 2.84
CA ALA A 85 -0.97 0.36 2.93
C ALA A 85 -2.41 -0.03 3.25
N PHE A 86 -3.07 0.62 4.23
CA PHE A 86 -4.50 0.40 4.43
C PHE A 86 -5.35 0.83 3.25
N ALA A 87 -5.12 2.04 2.71
CA ALA A 87 -5.92 2.59 1.62
C ALA A 87 -5.95 1.67 0.39
N ASN A 88 -4.84 0.99 0.10
CA ASN A 88 -4.75 0.00 -0.97
C ASN A 88 -5.83 -1.07 -0.87
N TYR A 89 -6.24 -1.47 0.34
CA TYR A 89 -7.27 -2.50 0.53
C TYR A 89 -8.65 -1.93 0.87
N VAL A 90 -8.71 -0.95 1.79
CA VAL A 90 -9.97 -0.52 2.42
C VAL A 90 -10.67 0.64 1.70
N SER A 91 -9.99 1.33 0.77
CA SER A 91 -10.49 2.57 0.18
C SER A 91 -11.90 2.48 -0.40
N ASP A 92 -12.19 1.38 -1.11
CA ASP A 92 -13.48 1.08 -1.72
C ASP A 92 -14.02 -0.30 -1.29
N LEU A 93 -13.63 -0.75 -0.09
CA LEU A 93 -14.09 -2.01 0.48
C LEU A 93 -15.60 -1.94 0.80
N PRO A 94 -16.43 -2.84 0.23
CA PRO A 94 -17.86 -2.89 0.55
C PRO A 94 -18.11 -3.11 2.04
N GLY A 95 -19.09 -2.40 2.60
CA GLY A 95 -19.42 -2.46 4.04
C GLY A 95 -18.52 -1.61 4.94
N PHE A 96 -17.40 -1.09 4.43
CA PHE A 96 -16.47 -0.28 5.22
C PHE A 96 -16.41 1.17 4.76
N ALA A 97 -16.79 2.10 5.64
CA ALA A 97 -16.68 3.53 5.38
C ALA A 97 -15.25 4.03 5.63
N ALA A 98 -14.39 3.95 4.61
CA ALA A 98 -13.01 4.39 4.73
C ALA A 98 -12.90 5.89 5.10
N PRO A 99 -12.19 6.24 6.19
CA PRO A 99 -11.96 7.64 6.53
C PRO A 99 -11.10 8.32 5.46
N PRO A 100 -11.13 9.65 5.31
CA PRO A 100 -10.46 10.36 4.22
C PRO A 100 -8.97 10.01 4.04
N LYS A 101 -8.24 9.79 5.14
CA LYS A 101 -6.82 9.40 5.12
C LYS A 101 -6.55 8.00 4.54
N LEU A 102 -7.57 7.14 4.41
CA LEU A 102 -7.47 5.77 3.91
C LEU A 102 -8.20 5.58 2.57
N ARG A 103 -8.44 6.66 1.83
CA ARG A 103 -9.28 6.64 0.63
C ARG A 103 -8.55 7.21 -0.59
N TYR A 104 -8.72 6.53 -1.71
CA TYR A 104 -8.54 7.07 -3.05
C TYR A 104 -9.85 7.73 -3.49
N THR A 105 -9.84 9.04 -3.69
CA THR A 105 -11.05 9.79 -4.06
C THR A 105 -11.40 9.59 -5.54
N LYS A 106 -10.40 9.57 -6.43
CA LYS A 106 -10.62 9.38 -7.88
C LYS A 106 -10.76 7.93 -8.32
N TRP A 107 -10.20 6.98 -7.58
CA TRP A 107 -10.14 5.58 -7.99
C TRP A 107 -10.89 4.68 -7.04
N ARG A 108 -11.78 3.86 -7.62
CA ARG A 108 -12.42 2.72 -6.96
C ARG A 108 -11.92 1.46 -7.66
N PHE A 109 -10.83 0.88 -7.16
CA PHE A 109 -10.13 -0.21 -7.83
C PHE A 109 -10.98 -1.46 -8.03
N ARG A 110 -11.85 -1.81 -7.07
CA ARG A 110 -12.77 -2.96 -7.17
C ARG A 110 -13.72 -2.87 -8.35
N THR A 111 -14.09 -1.66 -8.75
CA THR A 111 -14.89 -1.43 -9.97
C THR A 111 -14.02 -1.12 -11.19
N ALA A 112 -12.91 -0.41 -11.02
CA ALA A 112 -12.09 0.06 -12.13
C ALA A 112 -11.37 -1.09 -12.86
N PHE A 113 -10.87 -2.09 -12.14
CA PHE A 113 -10.22 -3.26 -12.75
C PHE A 113 -11.13 -4.01 -13.74
N PRO A 114 -12.33 -4.49 -13.34
CA PRO A 114 -13.23 -5.18 -14.26
C PRO A 114 -13.62 -4.30 -15.45
N VAL A 115 -13.97 -3.03 -15.22
CA VAL A 115 -14.36 -2.11 -16.29
C VAL A 115 -13.24 -1.93 -17.33
N LEU A 116 -12.00 -1.76 -16.88
CA LEU A 116 -10.85 -1.54 -17.77
C LEU A 116 -10.36 -2.84 -18.42
N ASN A 117 -10.49 -3.98 -17.75
CA ASN A 117 -10.25 -5.28 -18.40
C ASN A 117 -11.16 -5.46 -19.61
N THR A 118 -12.47 -5.23 -19.44
CA THR A 118 -13.46 -5.39 -20.52
C THR A 118 -13.29 -4.35 -21.63
N ARG A 119 -13.03 -3.08 -21.28
CA ARG A 119 -13.02 -1.97 -22.26
C ARG A 119 -11.68 -1.74 -22.95
N CYS A 120 -10.57 -2.09 -22.31
CA CYS A 120 -9.25 -1.68 -22.78
C CYS A 120 -8.33 -2.85 -23.11
N SER A 121 -8.17 -3.83 -22.20
CA SER A 121 -7.28 -4.97 -22.43
C SER A 121 -7.48 -6.08 -21.41
N ASN A 122 -7.54 -7.32 -21.89
CA ASN A 122 -7.56 -8.52 -21.04
C ASN A 122 -6.27 -8.74 -20.24
N ARG A 123 -5.20 -7.96 -20.48
CA ARG A 123 -3.98 -7.97 -19.66
C ARG A 123 -4.22 -7.32 -18.29
N ILE A 124 -5.14 -6.35 -18.20
CA ILE A 124 -5.55 -5.77 -16.92
C ILE A 124 -6.32 -6.84 -16.15
N PRO A 125 -6.10 -7.06 -14.86
CA PRO A 125 -6.87 -8.06 -14.10
C PRO A 125 -8.38 -7.86 -14.20
N ALA A 126 -9.12 -8.97 -14.37
CA ALA A 126 -10.58 -8.96 -14.49
C ALA A 126 -11.30 -8.59 -13.18
N ALA A 127 -10.60 -8.67 -12.05
CA ALA A 127 -11.07 -8.25 -10.74
C ALA A 127 -9.93 -7.52 -10.00
N PHE A 128 -10.25 -6.89 -8.87
CA PHE A 128 -9.23 -6.27 -8.03
C PHE A 128 -8.28 -7.33 -7.46
N PRO A 129 -6.97 -7.28 -7.76
CA PRO A 129 -6.07 -8.40 -7.48
C PRO A 129 -5.66 -8.56 -6.02
N LEU A 130 -5.82 -7.52 -5.20
CA LEU A 130 -5.47 -7.58 -3.79
C LEU A 130 -6.53 -8.39 -3.05
N ASP A 131 -6.38 -9.71 -3.15
CA ASP A 131 -7.26 -10.68 -2.54
C ASP A 131 -6.78 -11.02 -1.13
N THR A 132 -7.51 -10.49 -0.15
CA THR A 132 -7.31 -10.86 1.25
C THR A 132 -8.21 -12.02 1.67
N ALA A 133 -9.13 -12.50 0.84
CA ALA A 133 -9.96 -13.66 1.16
C ALA A 133 -9.07 -14.91 1.30
N ALA A 134 -8.05 -15.05 0.46
CA ALA A 134 -7.01 -16.06 0.60
C ALA A 134 -6.17 -15.94 1.89
N HIS A 135 -6.24 -14.79 2.57
CA HIS A 135 -5.54 -14.48 3.81
C HIS A 135 -6.49 -14.14 4.96
N ALA A 136 -7.74 -14.62 4.88
CA ALA A 136 -8.71 -14.52 5.95
C ALA A 136 -8.66 -15.80 6.78
N TYR A 137 -8.38 -15.65 8.08
CA TYR A 137 -8.24 -16.77 8.99
C TYR A 137 -9.02 -16.48 10.28
N PRO A 138 -9.47 -17.51 11.01
CA PRO A 138 -9.86 -17.36 12.40
C PRO A 138 -8.76 -16.63 13.18
N ALA A 139 -9.13 -15.68 14.02
CA ALA A 139 -8.18 -14.87 14.79
C ALA A 139 -7.26 -15.73 15.69
N SER A 140 -7.72 -16.92 16.09
CA SER A 140 -6.97 -17.88 16.90
C SER A 140 -5.91 -18.69 16.15
N SER A 141 -5.86 -18.62 14.82
CA SER A 141 -5.02 -19.51 14.00
C SER A 141 -4.13 -18.80 12.97
N ILE A 142 -3.96 -17.48 13.07
CA ILE A 142 -3.09 -16.75 12.14
C ILE A 142 -1.62 -17.02 12.47
N SER A 143 -0.93 -17.63 11.52
CA SER A 143 0.54 -17.71 11.49
C SER A 143 1.00 -17.31 10.10
N ALA A 144 1.85 -16.28 10.02
CA ALA A 144 2.39 -15.78 8.76
C ALA A 144 3.90 -15.54 8.91
N SER A 145 4.66 -15.96 7.90
CA SER A 145 6.10 -15.71 7.80
C SER A 145 6.46 -15.41 6.35
N GLY A 146 7.41 -14.51 6.13
CA GLY A 146 7.86 -14.18 4.79
C GLY A 146 8.83 -13.01 4.77
N VAL A 147 9.07 -12.50 3.57
CA VAL A 147 9.92 -11.33 3.34
C VAL A 147 9.04 -10.14 2.99
N LEU A 148 9.31 -9.01 3.66
CA LEU A 148 8.70 -7.72 3.33
C LEU A 148 9.75 -6.81 2.69
N ARG A 149 9.51 -6.41 1.44
CA ARG A 149 10.36 -5.43 0.75
C ARG A 149 10.16 -4.02 1.32
N ALA A 150 11.14 -3.14 1.12
CA ALA A 150 11.08 -1.79 1.68
C ALA A 150 9.91 -0.99 1.08
N GLY A 151 9.08 -0.45 1.97
CA GLY A 151 7.87 0.28 1.58
C GLY A 151 6.72 -0.59 1.06
N SER A 152 6.82 -1.93 1.20
CA SER A 152 5.78 -2.86 0.80
C SER A 152 4.88 -3.28 1.98
N ALA A 153 3.83 -4.06 1.70
CA ALA A 153 2.87 -4.51 2.71
C ALA A 153 2.37 -5.94 2.45
N GLY A 154 2.22 -6.73 3.52
CA GLY A 154 1.43 -7.95 3.54
C GLY A 154 0.04 -7.68 4.13
N TYR A 155 -0.97 -8.42 3.69
CA TYR A 155 -2.36 -8.17 4.07
C TYR A 155 -2.99 -9.46 4.60
N TYR A 156 -3.57 -9.37 5.80
CA TYR A 156 -4.18 -10.48 6.50
C TYR A 156 -5.48 -10.01 7.15
N ILE A 157 -6.48 -10.88 7.20
CA ILE A 157 -7.73 -10.64 7.93
C ILE A 157 -7.83 -11.64 9.07
N ALA A 158 -7.89 -11.11 10.29
CA ALA A 158 -8.25 -11.86 11.49
C ALA A 158 -9.76 -11.81 11.69
N GLN A 159 -10.42 -12.95 11.58
CA GLN A 159 -11.86 -13.08 11.79
C GLN A 159 -12.12 -13.52 13.24
N GLN A 160 -12.76 -12.64 14.00
CA GLN A 160 -13.24 -12.94 15.35
C GLN A 160 -14.76 -13.12 15.28
N ALA A 161 -15.24 -14.32 15.59
CA ALA A 161 -16.68 -14.60 15.60
C ALA A 161 -17.36 -13.92 16.81
N PRO A 162 -18.68 -13.66 16.77
CA PRO A 162 -19.40 -13.09 17.90
C PRO A 162 -19.21 -13.95 19.16
N GLY A 163 -18.83 -13.30 20.27
CA GLY A 163 -18.64 -13.97 21.57
C GLY A 163 -17.29 -14.68 21.73
N GLU A 164 -16.43 -14.72 20.71
CA GLU A 164 -15.06 -15.23 20.85
C GLU A 164 -14.22 -14.33 21.77
N PRO A 165 -13.31 -14.91 22.59
CA PRO A 165 -12.41 -14.15 23.44
C PRO A 165 -11.49 -13.26 22.61
N GLU A 166 -10.93 -12.23 23.27
CA GLU A 166 -9.89 -11.38 22.69
C GLU A 166 -8.67 -12.21 22.29
N PHE A 167 -8.01 -11.83 21.19
CA PHE A 167 -6.76 -12.45 20.74
C PHE A 167 -5.58 -11.52 21.00
N ILE A 168 -4.43 -12.11 21.31
CA ILE A 168 -3.17 -11.39 21.43
C ILE A 168 -2.42 -11.51 20.11
N LEU A 169 -1.97 -10.36 19.60
CA LEU A 169 -1.13 -10.31 18.40
C LEU A 169 0.34 -10.32 18.81
N GLN A 170 1.01 -11.44 18.57
CA GLN A 170 2.44 -11.59 18.81
C GLN A 170 3.22 -11.40 17.50
N VAL A 171 4.27 -10.59 17.55
CA VAL A 171 5.20 -10.43 16.43
C VAL A 171 6.62 -10.73 16.92
N ASN A 172 7.25 -11.70 16.29
CA ASN A 172 8.60 -12.18 16.63
C ASN A 172 9.56 -11.97 15.44
N GLY A 173 10.86 -11.86 15.70
CA GLY A 173 11.87 -11.97 14.64
C GLY A 173 12.28 -10.69 13.93
N PHE A 174 12.06 -9.51 14.53
CA PHE A 174 12.64 -8.26 14.01
C PHE A 174 14.16 -8.15 14.19
N ASP A 175 14.79 -9.08 14.92
CA ASP A 175 16.23 -9.10 15.20
C ASP A 175 17.10 -9.67 14.08
N ARG A 176 16.53 -10.26 13.01
CA ARG A 176 17.31 -10.90 11.94
C ARG A 176 16.82 -10.53 10.54
N LEU A 177 17.25 -9.37 10.05
CA LEU A 177 17.21 -9.01 8.63
C LEU A 177 18.23 -9.87 7.88
N VAL A 178 17.79 -10.93 7.20
CA VAL A 178 18.67 -11.83 6.41
C VAL A 178 18.63 -11.43 4.94
N PHE A 179 19.81 -11.09 4.38
CA PHE A 179 19.99 -10.70 2.99
C PHE A 179 20.36 -11.91 2.11
N ALA A 180 19.64 -12.13 1.01
CA ALA A 180 20.08 -12.99 -0.10
C ALA A 180 21.19 -12.28 -0.92
N PRO A 181 22.00 -12.97 -1.75
CA PRO A 181 23.47 -12.89 -1.76
C PRO A 181 24.13 -11.64 -2.36
N TYR A 182 23.43 -10.53 -2.50
CA TYR A 182 24.02 -9.24 -2.89
C TYR A 182 23.82 -8.24 -1.75
N SER A 183 24.76 -8.25 -0.82
CA SER A 183 24.73 -7.55 0.46
C SER A 183 24.99 -6.05 0.31
N THR A 184 23.94 -5.24 0.36
CA THR A 184 24.01 -3.92 1.00
C THR A 184 23.07 -3.94 2.20
N LEU A 185 23.55 -3.45 3.34
CA LEU A 185 22.73 -3.28 4.54
C LEU A 185 21.57 -2.35 4.20
N LEU A 186 20.33 -2.79 4.40
CA LEU A 186 19.26 -1.83 4.69
C LEU A 186 19.69 -1.15 6.00
N GLY A 187 19.84 0.18 5.97
CA GLY A 187 20.23 0.94 7.15
C GLY A 187 19.29 0.66 8.33
N ALA A 188 19.71 0.99 9.55
CA ALA A 188 18.91 0.91 10.78
C ALA A 188 17.54 1.64 10.73
N SER A 189 17.23 2.30 9.61
CA SER A 189 15.98 2.95 9.27
C SER A 189 14.86 2.01 8.79
N VAL A 190 15.13 0.74 8.45
CA VAL A 190 14.07 -0.21 8.05
C VAL A 190 13.48 -0.89 9.28
N VAL A 191 12.43 -0.26 9.80
CA VAL A 191 11.66 -0.74 10.95
C VAL A 191 10.41 -1.47 10.44
N PRO A 192 10.34 -2.81 10.55
CA PRO A 192 9.12 -3.54 10.23
C PRO A 192 8.00 -3.10 11.18
N ARG A 193 6.79 -2.93 10.63
CA ARG A 193 5.66 -2.31 11.33
C ARG A 193 4.41 -3.11 11.11
N LEU A 194 3.69 -3.34 12.20
CA LEU A 194 2.37 -3.92 12.21
C LEU A 194 1.34 -2.79 12.36
N ASN A 195 0.33 -2.79 11.50
CA ASN A 195 -0.79 -1.87 11.60
C ASN A 195 -2.08 -2.69 11.62
N VAL A 196 -2.98 -2.34 12.53
CA VAL A 196 -4.27 -3.01 12.67
C VAL A 196 -5.41 -2.01 12.48
N ILE A 197 -6.43 -2.41 11.74
CA ILE A 197 -7.70 -1.70 11.66
C ILE A 197 -8.82 -2.72 11.84
N ARG A 198 -9.86 -2.31 12.57
CA ARG A 198 -11.07 -3.12 12.72
C ARG A 198 -11.97 -2.91 11.50
N LEU A 199 -12.40 -4.02 10.90
CA LEU A 199 -13.47 -4.04 9.91
C LEU A 199 -14.73 -4.51 10.66
N GLN A 200 -15.84 -3.79 10.53
CA GLN A 200 -17.13 -4.12 11.16
C GLN A 200 -18.12 -4.58 10.11
#